data_AF-W9RV97-F1
#
_entry.id   AF-W9RV97-F1
#
_cell.length_a   1.000
_cell.length_b   1.000
_cell.length_c   1.000
_cell.angle_alpha   90.00
_cell.angle_beta   90.00
_cell.angle_gamma   90.00
#
_symmetry.space_group_name_H-M   'P 1'
#
loop_
_entity.id
_entity.type
_entity.pdbx_description
1 polymer ?
#
loop_
_entity_poly.entity_id
_entity_poly.type
_entity_poly.pdbx_seq_one_letter_code
_entity_poly.pdbx_strand_id
1 'polypeptide(L)'
;MSTTTLSSPLTKTSAVSFPQLQLHLLLHPWRPFSCPSSRNKSTWGRWTITTGTTKRRKNSLVAGAAFPSDLSPPPIDHDLLESLETAGAKVSDDGVVETFDNDDEALDAAYNGVVVVDLSHFGRIRVSGEDRIQFLHNQSTANFEVLHEGQKNAVTLVVSPETCRSILEMLEKYIFFADKVDIQDITKRTSFFVLVGPKSSQLMEDLNLGNLVGQSYGTHQHFSVNGMPVTVGVGSIISEDGFSVLMSPAAAGIVWKTILSKGAIPMGSNAWEKLRVLQGRPAPQRELTNEFNVLEAGLWNSISLDKGCYKGQETISRLITYNGVKQRLWGILLSSAAEPGSPLVVDGKKVGKLTSCVPGKKDGSQYVGLGYIKRQAASKGDTVIVGDNVTGTLVEVPFLARQQPVSKSSSS
;
A
#
# COMPACT_ATOMS: atom_id res chain seq x y z
N MET A 1 -4.41 61.82 -26.88
CA MET A 1 -3.59 61.12 -25.87
C MET A 1 -4.49 60.85 -24.67
N SER A 2 -5.16 59.70 -24.67
CA SER A 2 -6.02 59.26 -23.58
C SER A 2 -5.93 57.74 -23.55
N THR A 3 -5.21 57.19 -22.56
CA THR A 3 -5.14 55.75 -22.34
C THR A 3 -5.66 55.43 -20.95
N THR A 4 -6.86 54.88 -20.95
CA THR A 4 -7.60 54.30 -19.83
C THR A 4 -6.87 53.06 -19.31
N THR A 5 -6.55 53.06 -18.01
CA THR A 5 -6.11 51.86 -17.27
C THR A 5 -7.29 50.93 -17.02
N LEU A 6 -7.28 49.75 -17.65
CA LEU A 6 -8.15 48.62 -17.33
C LEU A 6 -7.34 47.58 -16.53
N SER A 7 -7.69 47.42 -15.26
CA SER A 7 -7.25 46.32 -14.41
C SER A 7 -7.99 45.03 -14.83
N SER A 8 -7.26 44.02 -15.30
CA SER A 8 -7.80 42.67 -15.54
C SER A 8 -7.71 41.83 -14.25
N PRO A 9 -8.73 41.02 -13.93
CA PRO A 9 -8.71 40.15 -12.76
C PRO A 9 -7.83 38.92 -13.02
N LEU A 10 -7.00 38.57 -12.02
CA LEU A 10 -6.22 37.33 -11.95
C LEU A 10 -7.16 36.12 -12.05
N THR A 11 -7.30 35.57 -13.24
CA THR A 11 -7.87 34.26 -13.50
C THR A 11 -7.01 33.21 -12.81
N LYS A 12 -7.60 32.48 -11.85
CA LYS A 12 -7.01 31.27 -11.27
C LYS A 12 -6.67 30.32 -12.42
N THR A 13 -5.40 30.18 -12.73
CA THR A 13 -4.91 29.17 -13.66
C THR A 13 -5.13 27.82 -12.99
N SER A 14 -6.16 27.11 -13.43
CA SER A 14 -6.44 25.72 -13.10
C SER A 14 -5.25 24.87 -13.55
N ALA A 15 -4.34 24.59 -12.62
CA ALA A 15 -3.32 23.58 -12.80
C ALA A 15 -4.04 22.23 -12.99
N VAL A 16 -3.86 21.64 -14.17
CA VAL A 16 -4.32 20.28 -14.48
C VAL A 16 -3.70 19.36 -13.43
N SER A 17 -4.53 18.92 -12.51
CA SER A 17 -4.08 18.09 -11.42
C SER A 17 -3.92 16.66 -11.91
N PHE A 18 -2.71 16.15 -11.69
CA PHE A 18 -2.27 14.84 -12.13
C PHE A 18 -2.86 13.74 -11.25
N PRO A 19 -3.21 12.58 -11.82
CA PRO A 19 -3.55 11.40 -11.04
C PRO A 19 -2.35 11.05 -10.15
N GLN A 20 -2.59 11.16 -8.85
CA GLN A 20 -1.61 10.94 -7.81
C GLN A 20 -1.23 9.46 -7.80
N LEU A 21 -0.06 9.16 -8.36
CA LEU A 21 0.54 7.84 -8.28
C LEU A 21 0.83 7.49 -6.82
N GLN A 22 -0.03 6.69 -6.19
CA GLN A 22 0.46 5.76 -5.19
C GLN A 22 1.20 4.66 -5.92
N LEU A 23 2.49 4.88 -6.08
CA LEU A 23 3.41 3.83 -6.40
C LEU A 23 3.67 3.08 -5.09
N HIS A 24 2.94 1.97 -4.87
CA HIS A 24 3.39 1.02 -3.86
C HIS A 24 4.57 0.29 -4.47
N LEU A 25 5.73 0.92 -4.34
CA LEU A 25 6.99 0.22 -4.53
C LEU A 25 7.16 -0.72 -3.37
N LEU A 26 7.60 -1.92 -3.71
CA LEU A 26 8.16 -2.82 -2.75
C LEU A 26 9.32 -2.20 -1.97
N LEU A 27 9.85 -0.99 -2.16
CA LEU A 27 11.08 -0.55 -1.48
C LEU A 27 11.04 0.91 -0.99
N HIS A 28 11.03 1.10 0.33
CA HIS A 28 11.60 2.27 1.02
C HIS A 28 12.69 1.77 1.98
N PRO A 29 13.91 2.34 1.97
CA PRO A 29 14.91 2.04 2.99
C PRO A 29 14.58 2.79 4.29
N TRP A 30 14.30 2.05 5.37
CA TRP A 30 14.20 2.62 6.72
C TRP A 30 15.53 2.44 7.47
N ARG A 31 15.93 3.47 8.23
CA ARG A 31 17.08 3.41 9.15
C ARG A 31 16.65 2.70 10.43
N PRO A 32 17.35 1.65 10.91
CA PRO A 32 16.94 0.97 12.12
C PRO A 32 17.16 1.86 13.36
N PHE A 33 16.09 2.07 14.14
CA PHE A 33 16.23 2.40 15.56
C PHE A 33 16.47 1.09 16.33
N SER A 34 17.52 1.09 17.13
CA SER A 34 18.03 -0.05 17.86
C SER A 34 17.03 -0.52 18.92
N CYS A 35 16.59 -1.78 18.85
CA CYS A 35 15.96 -2.45 19.99
C CYS A 35 17.07 -3.13 20.82
N PRO A 36 17.07 -3.07 22.17
CA PRO A 36 18.17 -3.57 22.98
C PRO A 36 18.25 -5.09 22.94
N SER A 37 19.37 -5.62 22.46
CA SER A 37 19.66 -7.05 22.45
C SER A 37 19.80 -7.62 23.86
N SER A 38 18.98 -8.60 24.24
CA SER A 38 19.34 -9.54 25.30
C SER A 38 20.14 -10.69 24.69
N ARG A 39 21.45 -10.69 24.96
CA ARG A 39 22.34 -11.82 24.68
C ARG A 39 21.91 -13.00 25.53
N ASN A 40 21.79 -14.19 24.93
CA ASN A 40 22.22 -15.39 25.63
C ASN A 40 22.89 -16.39 24.67
N LYS A 41 24.08 -16.84 25.10
CA LYS A 41 24.93 -17.81 24.42
C LYS A 41 24.54 -19.21 24.85
N SER A 42 24.43 -20.17 23.92
CA SER A 42 24.67 -21.59 24.19
C SER A 42 24.76 -22.35 22.86
N THR A 43 25.97 -22.69 22.42
CA THR A 43 26.60 -24.04 22.45
C THR A 43 26.18 -24.96 21.31
N TRP A 44 27.19 -25.33 20.54
CA TRP A 44 27.17 -26.21 19.39
C TRP A 44 26.82 -27.65 19.76
N GLY A 45 25.82 -28.23 19.08
CA GLY A 45 25.48 -29.64 19.15
C GLY A 45 25.38 -30.23 17.75
N ARG A 46 26.38 -31.02 17.38
CA ARG A 46 26.44 -31.83 16.15
C ARG A 46 25.40 -32.97 16.26
N TRP A 47 24.49 -33.08 15.31
CA TRP A 47 23.60 -34.25 15.19
C TRP A 47 23.66 -34.87 13.79
N THR A 48 23.89 -36.17 13.81
CA THR A 48 24.05 -37.10 12.69
C THR A 48 22.68 -37.41 12.09
N ILE A 49 22.62 -37.51 10.75
CA ILE A 49 21.42 -37.85 9.98
C ILE A 49 21.14 -39.35 10.11
N THR A 50 19.95 -39.72 10.59
CA THR A 50 19.35 -41.04 10.38
C THR A 50 18.14 -40.92 9.46
N THR A 51 18.20 -41.63 8.34
CA THR A 51 17.20 -41.74 7.30
C THR A 51 15.99 -42.52 7.78
N GLY A 52 14.81 -41.87 7.79
CA GLY A 52 13.52 -42.50 8.02
C GLY A 52 12.53 -42.02 6.97
N THR A 53 12.20 -42.91 6.03
CA THR A 53 11.31 -42.70 4.90
C THR A 53 9.84 -42.66 5.34
N THR A 54 9.13 -41.58 5.04
CA THR A 54 7.66 -41.59 4.98
C THR A 54 7.19 -40.61 3.91
N LYS A 55 6.65 -41.15 2.80
CA LYS A 55 6.06 -40.38 1.70
C LYS A 55 4.73 -39.76 2.16
N ARG A 56 4.78 -38.54 2.68
CA ARG A 56 3.69 -37.56 2.56
C ARG A 56 4.07 -36.63 1.41
N ARG A 57 3.21 -36.47 0.39
CA ARG A 57 3.36 -35.38 -0.58
C ARG A 57 3.23 -34.06 0.19
N LYS A 58 4.37 -33.49 0.59
CA LYS A 58 4.45 -32.13 1.12
C LYS A 58 4.48 -31.21 -0.09
N ASN A 59 3.49 -30.32 -0.22
CA ASN A 59 3.60 -29.17 -1.11
C ASN A 59 4.67 -28.26 -0.50
N SER A 60 5.94 -28.50 -0.83
CA SER A 60 7.06 -27.69 -0.36
C SER A 60 7.38 -26.62 -1.40
N LEU A 61 7.47 -25.36 -0.97
CA LEU A 61 8.09 -24.30 -1.74
C LEU A 61 9.56 -24.67 -1.98
N VAL A 62 9.99 -24.64 -3.23
CA VAL A 62 11.39 -24.86 -3.62
C VAL A 62 11.92 -23.56 -4.20
N ALA A 63 13.22 -23.27 -3.99
CA ALA A 63 13.90 -22.15 -4.63
C ALA A 63 13.59 -22.15 -6.14
N GLY A 64 13.11 -21.01 -6.65
CA GLY A 64 12.62 -20.86 -8.01
C GLY A 64 13.36 -19.77 -8.77
N ALA A 65 13.27 -19.82 -10.10
CA ALA A 65 13.71 -18.70 -10.94
C ALA A 65 12.74 -17.51 -10.81
N ALA A 66 13.23 -16.31 -11.12
CA ALA A 66 12.39 -15.13 -11.25
C ALA A 66 11.27 -15.34 -12.29
N PHE A 67 10.19 -14.57 -12.19
CA PHE A 67 9.07 -14.65 -13.14
C PHE A 67 9.58 -14.56 -14.58
N PRO A 68 9.25 -15.56 -15.44
CA PRO A 68 9.71 -15.59 -16.82
C PRO A 68 9.26 -14.34 -17.59
N SER A 69 9.99 -14.01 -18.65
CA SER A 69 9.68 -12.94 -19.59
C SER A 69 8.47 -13.27 -20.47
N ASP A 70 8.27 -14.55 -20.77
CA ASP A 70 7.08 -15.06 -21.45
C ASP A 70 6.08 -15.60 -20.42
N LEU A 71 5.11 -14.76 -20.06
CA LEU A 71 3.98 -15.15 -19.22
C LEU A 71 2.85 -15.66 -20.13
N SER A 72 3.05 -16.82 -20.73
CA SER A 72 1.97 -17.55 -21.40
C SER A 72 0.86 -17.87 -20.38
N PRO A 73 -0.43 -17.70 -20.70
CA PRO A 73 -1.50 -17.96 -19.75
C PRO A 73 -1.47 -19.44 -19.33
N PRO A 74 -1.38 -19.76 -18.03
CA PRO A 74 -1.34 -21.14 -17.57
C PRO A 74 -2.73 -21.80 -17.64
N PRO A 75 -2.79 -23.14 -17.63
CA PRO A 75 -4.05 -23.90 -17.58
C PRO A 75 -4.87 -23.61 -16.31
N ILE A 76 -6.19 -23.61 -16.48
CA ILE A 76 -7.24 -23.12 -15.55
C ILE A 76 -7.60 -24.18 -14.47
N ASP A 77 -6.63 -24.93 -13.94
CA ASP A 77 -6.98 -26.18 -13.23
C ASP A 77 -7.12 -26.06 -11.70
N HIS A 78 -6.98 -24.86 -11.13
CA HIS A 78 -7.33 -24.59 -9.74
C HIS A 78 -8.02 -23.24 -9.64
N ASP A 79 -9.35 -23.25 -9.68
CA ASP A 79 -10.12 -22.03 -9.59
C ASP A 79 -9.95 -21.45 -8.17
N LEU A 80 -9.26 -20.32 -8.09
CA LEU A 80 -9.11 -19.58 -6.84
C LEU A 80 -10.50 -19.26 -6.28
N LEU A 81 -11.46 -18.96 -7.16
CA LEU A 81 -12.85 -18.67 -6.78
C LEU A 81 -13.49 -19.83 -6.04
N GLU A 82 -13.37 -21.07 -6.52
CA GLU A 82 -13.88 -22.26 -5.80
C GLU A 82 -13.25 -22.39 -4.40
N SER A 83 -11.95 -22.10 -4.30
CA SER A 83 -11.23 -22.15 -3.02
C SER A 83 -11.68 -21.05 -2.04
N LEU A 84 -12.05 -19.89 -2.57
CA LEU A 84 -12.58 -18.75 -1.81
C LEU A 84 -14.02 -19.00 -1.38
N GLU A 85 -14.88 -19.47 -2.28
CA GLU A 85 -16.27 -19.83 -2.00
C GLU A 85 -16.37 -20.95 -0.95
N THR A 86 -15.50 -21.96 -1.05
CA THR A 86 -15.38 -23.02 -0.03
C THR A 86 -15.02 -22.45 1.35
N ALA A 87 -14.28 -21.34 1.39
CA ALA A 87 -13.94 -20.63 2.63
C ALA A 87 -15.04 -19.65 3.09
N GLY A 88 -16.18 -19.59 2.39
CA GLY A 88 -17.32 -18.71 2.74
C GLY A 88 -17.27 -17.33 2.10
N ALA A 89 -16.45 -17.11 1.07
CA ALA A 89 -16.36 -15.82 0.39
C ALA A 89 -17.69 -15.41 -0.26
N LYS A 90 -18.08 -14.15 -0.05
CA LYS A 90 -19.03 -13.42 -0.90
C LYS A 90 -18.24 -12.58 -1.88
N VAL A 91 -18.45 -12.84 -3.17
CA VAL A 91 -17.69 -12.23 -4.25
C VAL A 91 -18.62 -11.31 -5.03
N SER A 92 -18.15 -10.10 -5.33
CA SER A 92 -18.84 -9.14 -6.18
C SER A 92 -18.82 -9.55 -7.66
N ASP A 93 -19.62 -8.88 -8.49
CA ASP A 93 -19.70 -9.14 -9.93
C ASP A 93 -18.35 -8.96 -10.68
N ASP A 94 -17.45 -8.13 -10.14
CA ASP A 94 -16.10 -7.89 -10.67
C ASP A 94 -15.04 -8.86 -10.11
N GLY A 95 -15.44 -9.88 -9.35
CA GLY A 95 -14.56 -10.93 -8.86
C GLY A 95 -13.77 -10.55 -7.60
N VAL A 96 -14.19 -9.50 -6.88
CA VAL A 96 -13.55 -9.08 -5.63
C VAL A 96 -14.25 -9.75 -4.45
N VAL A 97 -13.46 -10.34 -3.55
CA VAL A 97 -14.00 -10.91 -2.31
C VAL A 97 -14.38 -9.78 -1.36
N GLU A 98 -15.68 -9.56 -1.16
CA GLU A 98 -16.18 -8.49 -0.30
C GLU A 98 -16.03 -8.84 1.18
N THR A 99 -16.41 -10.07 1.55
CA THR A 99 -16.39 -10.55 2.93
C THR A 99 -16.41 -12.08 2.99
N PHE A 100 -15.98 -12.64 4.12
CA PHE A 100 -16.21 -14.05 4.49
C PHE A 100 -17.20 -14.14 5.66
N ASP A 101 -18.03 -13.11 5.87
CA ASP A 101 -18.89 -12.92 7.05
C ASP A 101 -18.13 -12.90 8.39
N ASN A 102 -16.84 -12.55 8.35
CA ASN A 102 -15.91 -12.56 9.48
C ASN A 102 -15.18 -11.21 9.66
N ASP A 103 -15.71 -10.11 9.13
CA ASP A 103 -15.01 -8.80 9.05
C ASP A 103 -14.35 -8.37 10.37
N ASP A 104 -15.06 -8.50 11.49
CA ASP A 104 -14.55 -8.09 12.81
C ASP A 104 -13.45 -9.03 13.32
N GLU A 105 -13.57 -10.33 13.07
CA GLU A 105 -12.55 -11.33 13.40
C GLU A 105 -11.29 -11.09 12.58
N ALA A 106 -11.45 -10.82 11.28
CA ALA A 106 -10.35 -10.47 10.41
C ALA A 106 -9.66 -9.18 10.87
N LEU A 107 -10.41 -8.15 11.26
CA LEU A 107 -9.84 -6.92 11.81
C LEU A 107 -9.07 -7.17 13.11
N ASP A 108 -9.60 -7.96 14.05
CA ASP A 108 -8.89 -8.34 15.26
C ASP A 108 -7.60 -9.11 14.95
N ALA A 109 -7.67 -10.08 14.03
CA ALA A 109 -6.52 -10.86 13.59
C ALA A 109 -5.45 -10.00 12.90
N ALA A 110 -5.80 -8.89 12.25
CA ALA A 110 -4.81 -7.97 11.69
C ALA A 110 -3.97 -7.29 12.78
N TYR A 111 -4.50 -7.11 14.00
CA TYR A 111 -3.78 -6.53 15.13
C TYR A 111 -3.15 -7.57 16.06
N ASN A 112 -3.77 -8.75 16.20
CA ASN A 112 -3.42 -9.75 17.23
C ASN A 112 -2.95 -11.10 16.65
N GLY A 113 -3.06 -11.28 15.33
CA GLY A 113 -2.83 -12.53 14.63
C GLY A 113 -2.14 -12.33 13.29
N VAL A 114 -2.66 -13.01 12.27
CA VAL A 114 -2.27 -12.85 10.88
C VAL A 114 -3.48 -13.03 9.98
N VAL A 115 -3.62 -12.15 9.00
CA VAL A 115 -4.65 -12.21 7.97
C VAL A 115 -4.03 -12.40 6.60
N VAL A 116 -4.80 -13.00 5.70
CA VAL A 116 -4.49 -13.05 4.28
C VAL A 116 -5.62 -12.40 3.48
N VAL A 117 -5.25 -11.54 2.54
CA VAL A 117 -6.17 -10.79 1.70
C VAL A 117 -5.85 -11.08 0.25
N ASP A 118 -6.87 -11.39 -0.56
CA ASP A 118 -6.73 -11.44 -2.01
C ASP A 118 -6.90 -10.03 -2.59
N LEU A 119 -5.82 -9.52 -3.17
CA LEU A 119 -5.76 -8.23 -3.85
C LEU A 119 -5.47 -8.39 -5.34
N SER A 120 -5.85 -9.52 -5.93
CA SER A 120 -5.68 -9.82 -7.36
C SER A 120 -6.46 -8.89 -8.30
N HIS A 121 -7.28 -7.98 -7.77
CA HIS A 121 -7.94 -6.90 -8.51
C HIS A 121 -7.10 -5.60 -8.62
N PHE A 122 -6.06 -5.42 -7.78
CA PHE A 122 -5.15 -4.27 -7.87
C PHE A 122 -4.31 -4.31 -9.15
N GLY A 123 -4.01 -3.20 -9.80
CA GLY A 123 -3.19 -3.20 -11.01
C GLY A 123 -1.74 -3.64 -10.77
N ARG A 124 -1.17 -4.44 -11.68
CA ARG A 124 0.25 -4.84 -11.68
C ARG A 124 0.89 -4.42 -13.00
N ILE A 125 1.68 -3.35 -12.97
CA ILE A 125 2.40 -2.83 -14.13
C ILE A 125 3.87 -3.23 -14.02
N ARG A 126 4.32 -4.13 -14.91
CA ARG A 126 5.72 -4.53 -15.02
C ARG A 126 6.45 -3.55 -15.91
N VAL A 127 7.59 -3.06 -15.44
CA VAL A 127 8.49 -2.16 -16.17
C VAL A 127 9.87 -2.83 -16.26
N SER A 128 10.31 -3.09 -17.48
CA SER A 128 11.56 -3.74 -17.85
C SER A 128 12.36 -2.93 -18.87
N GLY A 129 13.53 -3.43 -19.28
CA GLY A 129 14.44 -2.74 -20.22
C GLY A 129 15.53 -1.94 -19.50
N GLU A 130 16.66 -1.72 -20.16
CA GLU A 130 17.89 -1.14 -19.57
C GLU A 130 17.65 0.17 -18.81
N ASP A 131 16.78 1.05 -19.32
CA ASP A 131 16.57 2.41 -18.80
C ASP A 131 15.45 2.51 -17.74
N ARG A 132 14.77 1.41 -17.42
CA ARG A 132 13.58 1.38 -16.53
C ARG A 132 13.76 2.09 -15.19
N ILE A 133 14.95 1.99 -14.58
CA ILE A 133 15.24 2.59 -13.27
C ILE A 133 15.27 4.11 -13.40
N GLN A 134 16.01 4.64 -14.37
CA GLN A 134 16.07 6.07 -14.63
C GLN A 134 14.70 6.61 -15.05
N PHE A 135 14.01 5.87 -15.91
CA PHE A 135 12.66 6.21 -16.34
C PHE A 135 11.71 6.36 -15.15
N LEU A 136 11.59 5.33 -14.30
CA LEU A 136 10.74 5.38 -13.10
C LEU A 136 11.20 6.42 -12.08
N HIS A 137 12.51 6.64 -11.96
CA HIS A 137 13.08 7.70 -11.14
C HIS A 137 12.57 9.07 -11.59
N ASN A 138 12.46 9.32 -12.89
CA ASN A 138 12.01 10.61 -13.42
C ASN A 138 10.48 10.78 -13.37
N GLN A 139 9.71 9.67 -13.46
CA GLN A 139 8.25 9.69 -13.47
C GLN A 139 7.58 9.65 -12.10
N SER A 140 8.33 9.44 -11.01
CA SER A 140 7.79 9.29 -9.66
C SER A 140 8.38 10.29 -8.67
N THR A 141 7.80 10.39 -7.47
CA THR A 141 8.40 11.13 -6.35
C THR A 141 9.43 10.29 -5.59
N ALA A 142 9.40 8.96 -5.73
CA ALA A 142 10.27 8.02 -5.01
C ALA A 142 11.67 7.90 -5.65
N ASN A 143 12.68 7.56 -4.86
CA ASN A 143 14.01 7.31 -5.38
C ASN A 143 14.17 5.84 -5.79
N PHE A 144 14.39 5.59 -7.08
CA PHE A 144 14.57 4.25 -7.65
C PHE A 144 16.03 3.80 -7.76
N GLU A 145 17.00 4.69 -7.55
CA GLU A 145 18.42 4.35 -7.67
C GLU A 145 18.94 3.58 -6.46
N VAL A 146 18.20 3.61 -5.35
CA VAL A 146 18.50 2.86 -4.13
C VAL A 146 18.26 1.35 -4.25
N LEU A 147 17.67 0.90 -5.37
CA LEU A 147 17.41 -0.52 -5.62
C LEU A 147 18.72 -1.31 -5.80
N HIS A 148 18.83 -2.45 -5.11
CA HIS A 148 20.00 -3.33 -5.23
C HIS A 148 20.02 -4.05 -6.59
N GLU A 149 21.20 -4.42 -7.11
CA GLU A 149 21.35 -5.00 -8.47
C GLU A 149 20.43 -6.21 -8.74
N GLY A 150 20.23 -7.11 -7.77
CA GLY A 150 19.30 -8.25 -7.91
C GLY A 150 17.82 -7.86 -8.02
N GLN A 151 17.46 -6.66 -7.55
CA GLN A 151 16.12 -6.10 -7.64
C GLN A 151 15.92 -5.29 -8.92
N LYS A 152 16.99 -5.10 -9.72
CA LYS A 152 16.89 -4.24 -10.88
C LYS A 152 16.15 -4.94 -12.00
N ASN A 153 16.30 -6.23 -12.29
CA ASN A 153 15.90 -6.86 -13.58
C ASN A 153 14.55 -6.40 -14.19
N ALA A 154 13.50 -6.31 -13.38
CA ALA A 154 12.25 -5.63 -13.71
C ALA A 154 11.64 -5.06 -12.43
N VAL A 155 10.86 -3.99 -12.54
CA VAL A 155 10.07 -3.47 -11.42
C VAL A 155 8.61 -3.75 -11.67
N THR A 156 7.91 -4.31 -10.68
CA THR A 156 6.44 -4.41 -10.71
C THR A 156 5.85 -3.34 -9.81
N LEU A 157 5.03 -2.48 -10.39
CA LEU A 157 4.28 -1.44 -9.71
C LEU A 157 2.92 -2.01 -9.32
N VAL A 158 2.59 -2.01 -8.03
CA VAL A 158 1.24 -2.33 -7.55
C VAL A 158 0.48 -1.01 -7.37
N VAL A 159 -0.64 -0.88 -8.08
CA VAL A 159 -1.43 0.36 -8.14
C VAL A 159 -2.91 0.07 -7.86
N SER A 160 -3.64 1.06 -7.34
CA SER A 160 -5.08 0.90 -7.10
C SER A 160 -5.83 0.63 -8.41
N PRO A 161 -6.86 -0.25 -8.41
CA PRO A 161 -7.58 -0.65 -9.61
C PRO A 161 -8.04 0.53 -10.48
N GLU A 162 -8.55 1.58 -9.82
CA GLU A 162 -9.14 2.76 -10.45
C GLU A 162 -8.11 3.63 -11.19
N THR A 163 -6.83 3.49 -10.83
CA THR A 163 -5.72 4.28 -11.39
C THR A 163 -4.86 3.50 -12.37
N CYS A 164 -5.03 2.19 -12.47
CA CYS A 164 -4.14 1.33 -13.27
C CYS A 164 -4.06 1.78 -14.73
N ARG A 165 -5.21 2.02 -15.38
CA ARG A 165 -5.26 2.44 -16.78
C ARG A 165 -4.61 3.82 -16.98
N SER A 166 -4.96 4.80 -16.17
CA SER A 166 -4.43 6.16 -16.33
C SER A 166 -2.93 6.25 -16.04
N ILE A 167 -2.43 5.44 -15.11
CA ILE A 167 -0.99 5.30 -14.84
C ILE A 167 -0.28 4.66 -16.03
N LEU A 168 -0.83 3.58 -16.59
CA LEU A 168 -0.27 2.91 -17.76
C LEU A 168 -0.17 3.87 -18.95
N GLU A 169 -1.28 4.52 -19.31
CA GLU A 169 -1.35 5.51 -20.40
C GLU A 169 -0.35 6.67 -20.18
N MET A 170 -0.22 7.12 -18.93
CA MET A 170 0.75 8.15 -18.59
C MET A 170 2.19 7.66 -18.80
N LEU A 171 2.55 6.47 -18.32
CA LEU A 171 3.91 5.95 -18.47
C LEU A 171 4.25 5.75 -19.95
N GLU A 172 3.37 5.12 -20.73
CA GLU A 172 3.56 4.89 -22.16
C GLU A 172 3.79 6.20 -22.93
N LYS A 173 3.05 7.25 -22.59
CA LYS A 173 3.20 8.59 -23.20
C LYS A 173 4.58 9.20 -23.01
N TYR A 174 5.32 8.82 -21.97
CA TYR A 174 6.65 9.35 -21.67
C TYR A 174 7.80 8.48 -22.17
N ILE A 175 7.51 7.36 -22.84
CA ILE A 175 8.53 6.56 -23.52
C ILE A 175 8.85 7.23 -24.86
N PHE A 176 10.10 7.65 -25.03
CA PHE A 176 10.62 8.15 -26.30
C PHE A 176 11.25 7.02 -27.11
N PHE A 177 11.40 7.22 -28.42
CA PHE A 177 11.92 6.19 -29.35
C PHE A 177 13.32 5.66 -28.98
N ALA A 178 14.10 6.40 -28.21
CA ALA A 178 15.45 6.02 -27.78
C ALA A 178 15.48 5.32 -26.41
N ASP A 179 14.37 5.32 -25.66
CA ASP A 179 14.30 4.72 -24.33
C ASP A 179 14.21 3.20 -24.46
N LYS A 180 15.12 2.48 -23.77
CA LYS A 180 15.05 1.03 -23.65
C LYS A 180 14.17 0.67 -22.46
N VAL A 181 12.87 0.94 -22.58
CA VAL A 181 11.85 0.65 -21.56
C VAL A 181 10.71 -0.13 -22.19
N ASP A 182 10.29 -1.20 -21.51
CA ASP A 182 9.11 -1.99 -21.87
C ASP A 182 8.14 -1.99 -20.69
N ILE A 183 6.86 -1.73 -20.97
CA ILE A 183 5.81 -1.63 -19.96
C ILE A 183 4.70 -2.61 -20.31
N GLN A 184 4.30 -3.42 -19.33
CA GLN A 184 3.27 -4.43 -19.50
C GLN A 184 2.30 -4.41 -18.33
N ASP A 185 1.01 -4.39 -18.62
CA ASP A 185 -0.01 -4.75 -17.65
C ASP A 185 -0.04 -6.28 -17.48
N ILE A 186 0.47 -6.76 -16.34
CA ILE A 186 0.51 -8.17 -15.96
C ILE A 186 -0.58 -8.52 -14.94
N THR A 187 -1.57 -7.64 -14.75
CA THR A 187 -2.71 -7.82 -13.83
C THR A 187 -3.37 -9.18 -14.09
N LYS A 188 -3.90 -9.42 -15.29
CA LYS A 188 -4.59 -10.68 -15.60
C LYS A 188 -3.69 -11.93 -15.65
N ARG A 189 -2.35 -11.75 -15.60
CA ARG A 189 -1.36 -12.85 -15.69
C ARG A 189 -0.79 -13.26 -14.34
N THR A 190 -1.18 -12.57 -13.27
CA THR A 190 -0.70 -12.81 -11.92
C THR A 190 -1.85 -12.84 -10.93
N SER A 191 -1.60 -13.32 -9.72
CA SER A 191 -2.44 -13.15 -8.54
C SER A 191 -1.59 -12.52 -7.45
N PHE A 192 -2.22 -11.74 -6.56
CA PHE A 192 -1.51 -10.96 -5.56
C PHE A 192 -2.19 -11.05 -4.20
N PHE A 193 -1.50 -11.69 -3.25
CA PHE A 193 -1.97 -11.81 -1.87
C PHE A 193 -1.11 -10.98 -0.95
N VAL A 194 -1.71 -10.50 0.14
CA VAL A 194 -1.00 -9.78 1.19
C VAL A 194 -1.28 -10.41 2.54
N LEU A 195 -0.21 -10.61 3.30
CA LEU A 195 -0.21 -11.07 4.68
C LEU A 195 0.03 -9.88 5.60
N VAL A 196 -0.85 -9.66 6.56
CA VAL A 196 -0.76 -8.56 7.54
C VAL A 196 -0.94 -9.11 8.95
N GLY A 197 -0.20 -8.54 9.90
CA GLY A 197 -0.37 -8.79 11.33
C GLY A 197 0.91 -9.29 12.00
N PRO A 198 1.00 -9.15 13.34
CA PRO A 198 2.23 -9.42 14.08
C PRO A 198 2.68 -10.88 14.03
N LYS A 199 1.78 -11.83 13.77
CA LYS A 199 2.12 -13.26 13.62
C LYS A 199 2.49 -13.66 12.20
N SER A 200 2.53 -12.71 11.25
CA SER A 200 2.91 -12.99 9.86
C SER A 200 4.32 -13.57 9.75
N SER A 201 5.29 -13.07 10.53
CA SER A 201 6.65 -13.61 10.57
C SER A 201 6.71 -15.07 11.00
N GLN A 202 5.95 -15.45 12.04
CA GLN A 202 5.87 -16.85 12.48
C GLN A 202 5.27 -17.75 11.40
N LEU A 203 4.22 -17.27 10.72
CA LEU A 203 3.63 -18.00 9.60
C LEU A 203 4.65 -18.21 8.47
N MET A 204 5.49 -17.21 8.16
CA MET A 204 6.56 -17.36 7.17
C MET A 204 7.60 -18.40 7.60
N GLU A 205 7.99 -18.44 8.86
CA GLU A 205 8.86 -19.50 9.39
C GLU A 205 8.24 -20.90 9.20
N ASP A 206 6.96 -21.05 9.51
CA ASP A 206 6.22 -22.31 9.38
C ASP A 206 6.06 -22.79 7.93
N LEU A 207 6.20 -21.86 6.97
CA LEU A 207 6.24 -22.12 5.52
C LEU A 207 7.67 -22.37 4.99
N ASN A 208 8.67 -22.42 5.87
CA ASN A 208 10.11 -22.47 5.54
C ASN A 208 10.60 -21.24 4.74
N LEU A 209 10.01 -20.08 5.00
CA LEU A 209 10.35 -18.78 4.40
C LEU A 209 11.00 -17.82 5.43
N GLY A 210 11.52 -18.37 6.53
CA GLY A 210 12.12 -17.61 7.63
C GLY A 210 13.33 -16.77 7.24
N ASN A 211 13.93 -17.00 6.07
CA ASN A 211 15.03 -16.19 5.56
C ASN A 211 14.61 -14.77 5.12
N LEU A 212 13.31 -14.55 4.89
CA LEU A 212 12.75 -13.22 4.63
C LEU A 212 12.38 -12.47 5.93
N VAL A 213 12.24 -13.19 7.05
CA VAL A 213 11.87 -12.59 8.34
C VAL A 213 12.99 -11.68 8.84
N GLY A 214 12.63 -10.47 9.26
CA GLY A 214 13.57 -9.46 9.74
C GLY A 214 14.44 -8.80 8.65
N GLN A 215 14.25 -9.15 7.37
CA GLN A 215 14.90 -8.45 6.27
C GLN A 215 14.29 -7.06 6.06
N SER A 216 15.01 -6.19 5.37
CA SER A 216 14.50 -4.87 5.02
C SER A 216 13.27 -4.97 4.11
N TYR A 217 12.33 -4.04 4.30
CA TYR A 217 11.17 -3.86 3.42
C TYR A 217 11.62 -3.90 1.95
N GLY A 218 10.97 -4.75 1.16
CA GLY A 218 11.27 -4.94 -0.26
C GLY A 218 12.32 -5.93 -0.66
N THR A 219 13.00 -6.50 0.34
CA THR A 219 13.69 -7.76 0.14
C THR A 219 12.67 -8.78 -0.36
N HIS A 220 12.99 -9.47 -1.44
CA HIS A 220 12.10 -10.47 -2.02
C HIS A 220 12.89 -11.66 -2.51
N GLN A 221 12.22 -12.80 -2.60
CA GLN A 221 12.78 -14.03 -3.12
C GLN A 221 11.78 -14.75 -4.01
N HIS A 222 12.34 -15.56 -4.91
CA HIS A 222 11.59 -16.34 -5.88
C HIS A 222 11.57 -17.81 -5.48
N PHE A 223 10.38 -18.37 -5.52
CA PHE A 223 10.04 -19.75 -5.18
C PHE A 223 9.22 -20.36 -6.31
N SER A 224 8.95 -21.65 -6.20
CA SER A 224 8.00 -22.34 -7.05
C SER A 224 7.07 -23.23 -6.25
N VAL A 225 5.81 -23.30 -6.69
CA VAL A 225 4.79 -24.24 -6.21
C VAL A 225 4.34 -25.06 -7.41
N ASN A 226 4.58 -26.38 -7.39
CA ASN A 226 4.29 -27.27 -8.53
C ASN A 226 4.87 -26.77 -9.87
N GLY A 227 6.09 -26.20 -9.84
CA GLY A 227 6.74 -25.63 -11.02
C GLY A 227 6.24 -24.24 -11.42
N MET A 228 5.20 -23.70 -10.78
CA MET A 228 4.68 -22.36 -11.04
C MET A 228 5.42 -21.30 -10.20
N PRO A 229 5.81 -20.16 -10.78
CA PRO A 229 6.59 -19.14 -10.09
C PRO A 229 5.78 -18.40 -9.02
N VAL A 230 6.43 -18.18 -7.87
CA VAL A 230 5.90 -17.42 -6.73
C VAL A 230 7.00 -16.48 -6.24
N THR A 231 6.71 -15.20 -6.13
CA THR A 231 7.61 -14.21 -5.51
C THR A 231 7.02 -13.77 -4.19
N VAL A 232 7.83 -13.83 -3.13
CA VAL A 232 7.47 -13.37 -1.80
C VAL A 232 8.35 -12.16 -1.48
N GLY A 233 7.74 -11.04 -1.14
CA GLY A 233 8.41 -9.81 -0.73
C GLY A 233 8.07 -9.43 0.71
N VAL A 234 9.05 -8.88 1.42
CA VAL A 234 8.85 -8.25 2.74
C VAL A 234 8.12 -6.93 2.55
N GLY A 235 7.07 -6.72 3.33
CA GLY A 235 6.24 -5.54 3.29
C GLY A 235 4.82 -5.82 2.79
N SER A 236 3.89 -5.00 3.24
CA SER A 236 2.48 -5.04 2.82
C SER A 236 2.05 -3.68 2.24
N ILE A 237 0.96 -3.66 1.48
CA ILE A 237 0.46 -2.41 0.92
C ILE A 237 -0.23 -1.49 1.94
N ILE A 238 -0.54 -1.96 3.14
CA ILE A 238 -1.32 -1.21 4.15
C ILE A 238 -0.54 -0.88 5.42
N SER A 239 0.62 -1.51 5.64
CA SER A 239 1.53 -1.25 6.77
C SER A 239 2.89 -1.95 6.56
N GLU A 240 3.90 -1.52 7.32
CA GLU A 240 5.30 -1.90 7.15
C GLU A 240 5.59 -3.37 7.53
N ASP A 241 4.77 -3.95 8.43
CA ASP A 241 4.88 -5.35 8.84
C ASP A 241 3.93 -6.26 8.06
N GLY A 242 4.51 -7.22 7.34
CA GLY A 242 3.77 -8.18 6.55
C GLY A 242 4.58 -8.66 5.36
N PHE A 243 3.91 -9.42 4.50
CA PHE A 243 4.52 -10.00 3.30
C PHE A 243 3.55 -9.89 2.13
N SER A 244 4.09 -9.68 0.94
CA SER A 244 3.34 -9.66 -0.31
C SER A 244 3.73 -10.86 -1.15
N VAL A 245 2.74 -11.54 -1.73
CA VAL A 245 2.95 -12.74 -2.53
C VAL A 245 2.39 -12.53 -3.92
N LEU A 246 3.26 -12.46 -4.91
CA LEU A 246 2.91 -12.38 -6.33
C LEU A 246 3.12 -13.75 -6.97
N MET A 247 2.10 -14.31 -7.60
CA MET A 247 2.15 -15.66 -8.18
C MET A 247 1.43 -15.73 -9.52
N SER A 248 1.59 -16.80 -10.28
CA SER A 248 0.68 -17.10 -11.39
C SER A 248 -0.70 -17.50 -10.87
N PRO A 249 -1.80 -17.26 -11.61
CA PRO A 249 -3.15 -17.67 -11.20
C PRO A 249 -3.26 -19.17 -10.85
N ALA A 250 -2.59 -20.05 -11.60
CA ALA A 250 -2.61 -21.49 -11.34
C ALA A 250 -1.99 -21.91 -9.99
N ALA A 251 -1.15 -21.06 -9.37
CA ALA A 251 -0.59 -21.31 -8.05
C ALA A 251 -1.48 -20.77 -6.90
N ALA A 252 -2.40 -19.85 -7.21
CA ALA A 252 -3.10 -19.05 -6.23
C ALA A 252 -3.94 -19.88 -5.26
N GLY A 253 -4.75 -20.83 -5.77
CA GLY A 253 -5.57 -21.70 -4.92
C GLY A 253 -4.76 -22.56 -3.95
N ILE A 254 -3.59 -23.07 -4.38
CA ILE A 254 -2.70 -23.87 -3.52
C ILE A 254 -2.06 -23.00 -2.44
N VAL A 255 -1.56 -21.82 -2.82
CA VAL A 255 -0.95 -20.87 -1.89
C VAL A 255 -1.97 -20.40 -0.85
N TRP A 256 -3.19 -20.05 -1.28
CA TRP A 256 -4.28 -19.65 -0.40
C TRP A 256 -4.59 -20.73 0.65
N LYS A 257 -4.89 -21.96 0.21
CA LYS A 257 -5.16 -23.10 1.10
C LYS A 257 -4.01 -23.36 2.08
N THR A 258 -2.77 -23.24 1.61
CA THR A 258 -1.58 -23.47 2.43
C THR A 258 -1.46 -22.40 3.53
N ILE A 259 -1.66 -21.13 3.19
CA ILE A 259 -1.64 -20.02 4.14
C ILE A 259 -2.74 -20.18 5.21
N LEU A 260 -3.98 -20.51 4.80
CA LEU A 260 -5.07 -20.76 5.74
C LEU A 260 -4.78 -21.95 6.67
N SER A 261 -4.18 -23.02 6.15
CA SER A 261 -3.81 -24.19 6.96
C SER A 261 -2.75 -23.90 8.04
N LYS A 262 -2.07 -22.75 7.94
CA LYS A 262 -1.11 -22.23 8.93
C LYS A 262 -1.73 -21.22 9.91
N GLY A 263 -3.05 -21.05 9.88
CA GLY A 263 -3.78 -20.25 10.86
C GLY A 263 -3.93 -18.77 10.49
N ALA A 264 -3.72 -18.40 9.22
CA ALA A 264 -4.15 -17.09 8.74
C ALA A 264 -5.67 -17.03 8.61
N ILE A 265 -6.24 -15.88 9.01
CA ILE A 265 -7.66 -15.59 8.85
C ILE A 265 -7.88 -14.91 7.48
N PRO A 266 -8.82 -15.38 6.65
CA PRO A 266 -9.11 -14.72 5.39
C PRO A 266 -9.80 -13.38 5.64
N MET A 267 -9.43 -12.35 4.89
CA MET A 267 -9.98 -11.00 4.99
C MET A 267 -10.50 -10.54 3.63
N GLY A 268 -11.77 -10.10 3.59
CA GLY A 268 -12.39 -9.50 2.41
C GLY A 268 -12.14 -7.99 2.29
N SER A 269 -12.56 -7.40 1.17
CA SER A 269 -12.33 -6.00 0.83
C SER A 269 -13.03 -5.03 1.81
N ASN A 270 -14.15 -5.41 2.42
CA ASN A 270 -14.85 -4.60 3.42
C ASN A 270 -13.99 -4.39 4.68
N ALA A 271 -13.45 -5.48 5.23
CA ALA A 271 -12.55 -5.43 6.38
C ALA A 271 -11.20 -4.78 6.02
N TRP A 272 -10.71 -5.00 4.80
CA TRP A 272 -9.51 -4.35 4.27
C TRP A 272 -9.66 -2.82 4.20
N GLU A 273 -10.80 -2.33 3.71
CA GLU A 273 -11.11 -0.91 3.64
C GLU A 273 -11.23 -0.28 5.05
N LYS A 274 -11.88 -0.99 5.99
CA LYS A 274 -11.90 -0.58 7.40
C LYS A 274 -10.49 -0.45 7.96
N LEU A 275 -9.63 -1.46 7.74
CA LEU A 275 -8.24 -1.43 8.17
C LEU A 275 -7.48 -0.24 7.58
N ARG A 276 -7.71 0.09 6.30
CA ARG A 276 -7.04 1.21 5.61
C ARG A 276 -7.38 2.54 6.28
N VAL A 277 -8.66 2.76 6.55
CA VAL A 277 -9.16 3.97 7.22
C VAL A 277 -8.64 4.06 8.65
N LEU A 278 -8.66 2.95 9.41
CA LEU A 278 -8.11 2.88 10.77
C LEU A 278 -6.61 3.16 10.80
N GLN A 279 -5.86 2.67 9.82
CA GLN A 279 -4.44 2.98 9.67
C GLN A 279 -4.22 4.43 9.26
N GLY A 280 -5.17 5.08 8.58
CA GLY A 280 -4.98 6.43 8.04
C GLY A 280 -4.32 6.48 6.69
N ARG A 281 -4.38 5.39 5.92
CA ARG A 281 -3.71 5.32 4.62
C ARG A 281 -4.58 5.99 3.54
N PRO A 282 -4.12 7.05 2.88
CA PRO A 282 -4.90 7.74 1.85
C PRO A 282 -5.05 6.88 0.59
N ALA A 283 -6.21 6.95 -0.07
CA ALA A 283 -6.52 6.20 -1.29
C ALA A 283 -6.92 7.11 -2.48
N PRO A 284 -6.64 6.69 -3.74
CA PRO A 284 -7.16 7.34 -4.94
C PRO A 284 -8.67 7.57 -4.90
N GLN A 285 -9.12 8.65 -5.53
CA GLN A 285 -10.53 9.09 -5.59
C GLN A 285 -11.16 9.49 -4.24
N ARG A 286 -10.48 9.24 -3.11
CA ARG A 286 -10.90 9.62 -1.76
C ARG A 286 -10.02 10.73 -1.21
N GLU A 287 -8.94 10.35 -0.53
CA GLU A 287 -7.96 11.28 0.01
C GLU A 287 -7.00 11.78 -1.07
N LEU A 288 -6.79 10.99 -2.13
CA LEU A 288 -5.89 11.30 -3.22
C LEU A 288 -6.68 11.72 -4.45
N THR A 289 -6.92 13.02 -4.52
CA THR A 289 -7.66 13.67 -5.59
C THR A 289 -6.93 14.92 -6.04
N ASN A 290 -7.53 15.57 -7.01
CA ASN A 290 -7.03 16.82 -7.55
C ASN A 290 -7.19 18.04 -6.63
N GLU A 291 -7.87 17.87 -5.49
CA GLU A 291 -8.10 18.92 -4.50
C GLU A 291 -6.96 19.06 -3.48
N PHE A 292 -6.18 18.00 -3.30
CA PHE A 292 -5.17 17.89 -2.24
C PHE A 292 -3.80 17.65 -2.84
N ASN A 293 -2.73 18.08 -2.19
CA ASN A 293 -1.38 17.69 -2.60
C ASN A 293 -0.80 16.58 -1.70
N VAL A 294 0.26 15.93 -2.17
CA VAL A 294 0.89 14.78 -1.48
C VAL A 294 1.39 15.10 -0.06
N LEU A 295 1.79 16.34 0.22
CA LEU A 295 2.22 16.74 1.56
C LEU A 295 1.04 16.93 2.51
N GLU A 296 -0.08 17.45 2.00
CA GLU A 296 -1.34 17.55 2.75
C GLU A 296 -1.90 16.16 3.07
N ALA A 297 -1.75 15.20 2.14
CA ALA A 297 -2.14 13.81 2.31
C ALA A 297 -1.27 13.04 3.32
N GLY A 298 -0.22 13.66 3.86
CA GLY A 298 0.71 13.03 4.77
C GLY A 298 1.58 11.96 4.11
N LEU A 299 1.98 12.13 2.84
CA LEU A 299 2.86 11.19 2.13
C LEU A 299 4.32 11.67 2.11
N TRP A 300 4.80 12.20 3.23
CA TRP A 300 6.14 12.79 3.33
C TRP A 300 7.25 11.80 3.01
N ASN A 301 7.14 10.54 3.47
CA ASN A 301 8.16 9.53 3.25
C ASN A 301 8.14 8.96 1.81
N SER A 302 7.09 9.22 1.04
CA SER A 302 6.96 8.80 -0.35
C SER A 302 7.61 9.77 -1.34
N ILE A 303 8.26 10.83 -0.83
CA ILE A 303 8.88 11.88 -1.63
C ILE A 303 10.36 11.93 -1.30
N SER A 304 11.19 11.71 -2.31
CA SER A 304 12.61 11.94 -2.21
C SER A 304 12.92 13.41 -2.46
N LEU A 305 13.37 14.11 -1.41
CA LEU A 305 13.78 15.52 -1.51
C LEU A 305 15.20 15.69 -2.07
N ASP A 306 16.01 14.64 -1.96
CA ASP A 306 17.45 14.67 -2.28
C ASP A 306 17.79 13.98 -3.61
N LYS A 307 16.79 13.70 -4.47
CA LYS A 307 17.02 13.09 -5.79
C LYS A 307 17.00 14.12 -6.93
N GLY A 308 17.38 13.66 -8.12
CA GLY A 308 17.37 14.47 -9.33
C GLY A 308 15.97 14.92 -9.77
N CYS A 309 15.91 15.57 -10.93
CA CYS A 309 14.67 16.15 -11.46
C CYS A 309 13.56 15.10 -11.64
N TYR A 310 12.41 15.35 -11.02
CA TYR A 310 11.20 14.57 -11.24
C TYR A 310 9.98 15.47 -11.44
N LYS A 311 8.95 14.92 -12.06
CA LYS A 311 7.73 15.66 -12.37
C LYS A 311 7.03 16.16 -11.09
N GLY A 312 6.86 17.49 -11.00
CA GLY A 312 6.22 18.14 -9.86
C GLY A 312 7.16 18.53 -8.71
N GLN A 313 8.47 18.28 -8.83
CA GLN A 313 9.47 18.66 -7.82
C GLN A 313 9.41 20.15 -7.48
N GLU A 314 9.34 21.04 -8.47
CA GLU A 314 9.28 22.50 -8.24
C GLU A 314 8.09 22.89 -7.34
N THR A 315 6.92 22.29 -7.58
CA THR A 315 5.72 22.52 -6.77
C THR A 315 5.93 22.06 -5.33
N ILE A 316 6.49 20.87 -5.13
CA ILE A 316 6.80 20.34 -3.79
C ILE A 316 7.84 21.20 -3.08
N SER A 317 8.93 21.55 -3.75
CA SER A 317 9.99 22.39 -3.21
C SER A 317 9.46 23.77 -2.79
N ARG A 318 8.56 24.38 -3.56
CA ARG A 318 7.89 25.64 -3.18
C ARG A 318 7.01 25.48 -1.94
N LEU A 319 6.22 24.41 -1.87
CA LEU A 319 5.38 24.13 -0.69
C LEU A 319 6.22 23.98 0.58
N ILE A 320 7.36 23.29 0.50
CA ILE A 320 8.26 23.13 1.64
C ILE A 320 8.95 24.46 1.99
N THR A 321 9.54 25.13 1.00
CA THR A 321 10.33 26.37 1.20
C THR A 321 9.50 27.48 1.83
N TYR A 322 8.25 27.66 1.39
CA TYR A 322 7.39 28.74 1.86
C TYR A 322 6.40 28.31 2.94
N ASN A 323 6.57 27.11 3.53
CA ASN A 323 5.63 26.52 4.50
C ASN A 323 4.17 26.58 3.98
N GLY A 324 3.99 26.26 2.69
CA GLY A 324 2.76 26.42 1.93
C GLY A 324 1.71 25.33 2.13
N VAL A 325 1.97 24.34 2.99
CA VAL A 325 1.02 23.28 3.35
C VAL A 325 -0.03 23.85 4.30
N LYS A 326 -1.25 24.09 3.78
CA LYS A 326 -2.31 24.83 4.49
C LYS A 326 -3.31 23.94 5.23
N GLN A 327 -3.34 22.66 4.91
CA GLN A 327 -4.23 21.66 5.49
C GLN A 327 -3.49 20.33 5.64
N ARG A 328 -4.07 19.41 6.40
CA ARG A 328 -3.54 18.05 6.52
C ARG A 328 -4.68 17.05 6.69
N LEU A 329 -4.42 15.82 6.29
CA LEU A 329 -5.28 14.68 6.55
C LEU A 329 -5.26 14.32 8.04
N TRP A 330 -6.42 14.00 8.59
CA TRP A 330 -6.63 13.59 9.98
C TRP A 330 -7.47 12.32 10.05
N GLY A 331 -7.23 11.51 11.08
CA GLY A 331 -8.22 10.56 11.56
C GLY A 331 -9.27 11.25 12.43
N ILE A 332 -10.51 10.81 12.34
CA ILE A 332 -11.65 11.39 13.08
C ILE A 332 -12.46 10.25 13.70
N LEU A 333 -12.56 10.21 15.02
CA LEU A 333 -13.51 9.33 15.72
C LEU A 333 -14.87 10.00 15.73
N LEU A 334 -15.89 9.36 15.15
CA LEU A 334 -17.22 9.92 14.93
C LEU A 334 -18.26 9.22 15.81
N SER A 335 -19.23 9.99 16.29
CA SER A 335 -20.35 9.50 17.11
C SER A 335 -21.35 8.65 16.32
N SER A 336 -21.41 8.82 14.99
CA SER A 336 -22.32 8.11 14.08
C SER A 336 -21.76 8.13 12.66
N ALA A 337 -22.39 7.39 11.75
CA ALA A 337 -22.07 7.45 10.33
C ALA A 337 -22.17 8.89 9.80
N ALA A 338 -21.27 9.25 8.89
CA ALA A 338 -21.29 10.51 8.18
C ALA A 338 -20.89 10.29 6.72
N GLU A 339 -21.46 11.09 5.82
CA GLU A 339 -21.21 10.95 4.38
C GLU A 339 -19.85 11.56 3.98
N PRO A 340 -19.01 10.83 3.23
CA PRO A 340 -17.86 11.42 2.56
C PRO A 340 -18.27 12.65 1.74
N GLY A 341 -17.51 13.73 1.84
CA GLY A 341 -17.84 15.03 1.25
C GLY A 341 -18.50 16.00 2.23
N SER A 342 -19.01 15.54 3.38
CA SER A 342 -19.57 16.43 4.41
C SER A 342 -18.55 17.47 4.89
N PRO A 343 -18.98 18.72 5.13
CA PRO A 343 -18.12 19.76 5.67
C PRO A 343 -17.67 19.41 7.10
N LEU A 344 -16.43 19.76 7.41
CA LEU A 344 -15.89 19.72 8.78
C LEU A 344 -15.92 21.13 9.36
N VAL A 345 -16.51 21.29 10.54
CA VAL A 345 -16.77 22.56 11.20
C VAL A 345 -16.15 22.57 12.60
N VAL A 346 -15.34 23.60 12.89
CA VAL A 346 -14.77 23.87 14.21
C VAL A 346 -15.12 25.31 14.58
N ASP A 347 -15.60 25.53 15.80
CA ASP A 347 -16.08 26.84 16.30
C ASP A 347 -17.05 27.56 15.33
N GLY A 348 -17.98 26.79 14.75
CA GLY A 348 -18.97 27.31 13.79
C GLY A 348 -18.41 27.68 12.41
N LYS A 349 -17.13 27.46 12.13
CA LYS A 349 -16.49 27.77 10.84
C LYS A 349 -16.19 26.49 10.06
N LYS A 350 -16.48 26.49 8.75
CA LYS A 350 -16.07 25.40 7.86
C LYS A 350 -14.55 25.41 7.66
N VAL A 351 -13.90 24.35 8.14
CA VAL A 351 -12.44 24.20 8.17
C VAL A 351 -11.92 23.04 7.33
N GLY A 352 -12.80 22.20 6.80
CA GLY A 352 -12.38 20.99 6.10
C GLY A 352 -13.50 20.21 5.41
N LYS A 353 -13.16 18.98 5.02
CA LYS A 353 -14.07 18.01 4.36
C LYS A 353 -13.74 16.59 4.81
N LEU A 354 -14.76 15.80 5.12
CA LEU A 354 -14.65 14.36 5.34
C LEU A 354 -14.40 13.64 4.00
N THR A 355 -13.54 12.63 3.96
CA THR A 355 -13.17 11.90 2.72
C THR A 355 -13.44 10.40 2.79
N SER A 356 -13.39 9.82 3.99
CA SER A 356 -13.76 8.42 4.23
C SER A 356 -14.50 8.30 5.55
N CYS A 357 -15.40 7.33 5.67
CA CYS A 357 -16.09 6.97 6.91
C CYS A 357 -16.40 5.48 6.92
N VAL A 358 -16.05 4.79 8.01
CA VAL A 358 -16.31 3.35 8.21
C VAL A 358 -16.77 3.10 9.65
N PRO A 359 -17.49 2.00 9.92
CA PRO A 359 -17.74 1.55 11.29
C PRO A 359 -16.41 1.29 12.02
N GLY A 360 -16.29 1.81 13.24
CA GLY A 360 -15.09 1.68 14.07
C GLY A 360 -15.18 0.53 15.08
N LYS A 361 -16.32 0.42 15.76
CA LYS A 361 -16.62 -0.68 16.69
C LYS A 361 -17.73 -1.59 16.15
N LYS A 362 -17.66 -2.86 16.51
CA LYS A 362 -18.64 -3.89 16.14
C LYS A 362 -20.07 -3.57 16.58
N ASP A 363 -20.24 -2.91 17.71
CA ASP A 363 -21.54 -2.51 18.25
C ASP A 363 -22.16 -1.28 17.54
N GLY A 364 -21.46 -0.72 16.54
CA GLY A 364 -21.90 0.48 15.81
C GLY A 364 -21.86 1.75 16.65
N SER A 365 -21.32 1.72 17.87
CA SER A 365 -21.31 2.87 18.78
C SER A 365 -20.28 3.93 18.38
N GLN A 366 -19.43 3.64 17.40
CA GLN A 366 -18.34 4.50 16.99
C GLN A 366 -18.02 4.25 15.52
N TYR A 367 -17.77 5.35 14.80
CA TYR A 367 -17.29 5.35 13.43
C TYR A 367 -15.89 5.98 13.38
N VAL A 368 -15.13 5.64 12.35
CA VAL A 368 -13.82 6.26 12.09
C VAL A 368 -13.84 6.82 10.68
N GLY A 369 -13.40 8.06 10.54
CA GLY A 369 -13.26 8.71 9.26
C GLY A 369 -11.86 9.26 9.02
N LEU A 370 -11.62 9.61 7.76
CA LEU A 370 -10.50 10.45 7.34
C LEU A 370 -11.06 11.76 6.81
N GLY A 371 -10.34 12.86 7.01
CA GLY A 371 -10.73 14.15 6.48
C GLY A 371 -9.61 15.18 6.49
N TYR A 372 -9.67 16.13 5.57
CA TYR A 372 -8.72 17.23 5.49
C TYR A 372 -9.21 18.41 6.31
N ILE A 373 -8.34 18.93 7.18
CA ILE A 373 -8.62 20.12 7.99
C ILE A 373 -7.48 21.12 7.83
N LYS A 374 -7.85 22.40 7.72
CA LYS A 374 -6.89 23.52 7.71
C LYS A 374 -5.97 23.45 8.93
N ARG A 375 -4.66 23.56 8.70
CA ARG A 375 -3.60 23.30 9.69
C ARG A 375 -3.70 24.19 10.94
N GLN A 376 -4.18 25.42 10.79
CA GLN A 376 -4.33 26.38 11.90
C GLN A 376 -5.69 26.28 12.60
N ALA A 377 -6.60 25.44 12.11
CA ALA A 377 -7.97 25.41 12.57
C ALA A 377 -8.25 24.33 13.61
N ALA A 378 -7.38 23.31 13.74
CA ALA A 378 -7.57 22.25 14.71
C ALA A 378 -6.26 21.50 15.00
N SER A 379 -6.21 20.91 16.19
CA SER A 379 -5.15 20.08 16.75
C SER A 379 -5.69 18.71 17.19
N LYS A 380 -4.78 17.81 17.56
CA LYS A 380 -5.15 16.48 18.07
C LYS A 380 -6.02 16.64 19.32
N GLY A 381 -7.12 15.90 19.38
CA GLY A 381 -8.06 15.91 20.50
C GLY A 381 -9.17 16.95 20.37
N ASP A 382 -9.08 17.87 19.41
CA ASP A 382 -10.13 18.87 19.20
C ASP A 382 -11.43 18.21 18.71
N THR A 383 -12.55 18.82 19.11
CA THR A 383 -13.88 18.44 18.65
C THR A 383 -14.20 19.09 17.32
N VAL A 384 -14.77 18.32 16.41
CA VAL A 384 -15.23 18.77 15.09
C VAL A 384 -16.68 18.35 14.88
N ILE A 385 -17.47 19.19 14.23
CA ILE A 385 -18.80 18.82 13.74
C ILE A 385 -18.69 18.44 12.27
N VAL A 386 -19.27 17.29 11.91
CA VAL A 386 -19.29 16.76 10.55
C VAL A 386 -20.71 16.82 10.01
N GLY A 387 -20.87 17.46 8.85
CA GLY A 387 -22.20 17.79 8.34
C GLY A 387 -22.89 18.77 9.29
N ASP A 388 -24.11 18.43 9.71
CA ASP A 388 -24.93 19.32 10.53
C ASP A 388 -24.90 18.98 12.03
N ASN A 389 -24.68 17.71 12.40
CA ASN A 389 -24.88 17.24 13.77
C ASN A 389 -23.93 16.13 14.26
N VAL A 390 -23.11 15.53 13.40
CA VAL A 390 -22.25 14.42 13.82
C VAL A 390 -21.04 14.97 14.55
N THR A 391 -20.86 14.57 15.81
CA THR A 391 -19.70 15.01 16.59
C THR A 391 -18.53 14.07 16.35
N GLY A 392 -17.35 14.64 16.14
CA GLY A 392 -16.11 13.91 15.97
C GLY A 392 -14.97 14.45 16.85
N THR A 393 -13.98 13.61 17.10
CA THR A 393 -12.74 13.96 17.78
C THR A 393 -11.55 13.65 16.88
N LEU A 394 -10.65 14.62 16.72
CA LEU A 394 -9.46 14.44 15.89
C LEU A 394 -8.44 13.54 16.57
N VAL A 395 -7.94 12.54 15.84
CA VAL A 395 -6.98 11.57 16.33
C VAL A 395 -5.81 11.41 15.36
N GLU A 396 -4.66 11.03 15.92
CA GLU A 396 -3.53 10.55 15.12
C GLU A 396 -3.78 9.09 14.76
N VAL A 397 -3.59 8.76 13.48
CA VAL A 397 -3.75 7.40 12.95
C VAL A 397 -2.38 6.83 12.60
N PRO A 398 -2.16 5.51 12.77
CA PRO A 398 -0.82 4.92 12.78
C PRO A 398 0.03 5.26 11.55
N PHE A 399 -0.53 5.15 10.33
CA PHE A 399 0.16 5.46 9.08
C PHE A 399 0.61 6.93 9.05
N LEU A 400 -0.31 7.88 9.25
CA LEU A 400 0.00 9.32 9.18
C LEU A 400 0.98 9.74 10.29
N ALA A 401 0.89 9.14 11.48
CA ALA A 401 1.81 9.43 12.59
C ALA A 401 3.28 9.09 12.26
N ARG A 402 3.51 8.11 11.37
CA ARG A 402 4.85 7.74 10.88
C ARG A 402 5.33 8.62 9.73
N GLN A 403 4.44 9.38 9.11
CA GLN A 403 4.73 10.25 7.96
C GLN A 403 5.12 11.64 8.45
N GLN A 404 6.28 11.74 9.09
CA GLN A 404 6.77 13.03 9.59
C GLN A 404 7.56 13.76 8.51
N PRO A 405 7.38 15.10 8.39
CA PRO A 405 8.30 15.91 7.61
C PRO A 405 9.71 15.65 8.11
N VAL A 406 10.67 15.50 7.19
CA VAL A 406 12.09 15.44 7.57
C VAL A 406 12.39 16.71 8.36
N SER A 407 12.57 16.59 9.67
CA SER A 407 13.10 17.70 10.46
C SER A 407 14.48 17.97 9.87
N LYS A 408 14.74 19.21 9.43
CA LYS A 408 16.13 19.63 9.20
C LYS A 408 16.86 19.31 10.51
N SER A 409 17.68 18.26 10.50
CA SER A 409 18.69 18.12 11.54
C SER A 409 19.42 19.45 11.52
N SER A 410 19.36 20.18 12.63
CA SER A 410 20.25 21.30 12.88
C SER A 410 21.67 20.74 12.85
N SER A 411 22.26 20.65 11.66
CA SER A 411 23.69 20.51 11.47
C SER A 411 24.28 21.81 11.98
N SER A 412 24.61 21.79 13.26
CA SER A 412 25.52 22.74 13.91
C SER A 412 26.94 22.28 13.65
#